data_AF-A0A9Y0B496-F1
#
_entry.id   AF-A0A9Y0B496-F1
#
_cell.length_a   1.000
_cell.length_b   1.000
_cell.length_c   1.000
_cell.angle_alpha   90.00
_cell.angle_beta   90.00
_cell.angle_gamma   90.00
#
_symmetry.space_group_name_H-M   'P 1'
#
loop_
_entity.id
_entity.type
_entity.pdbx_description
1 polymer ?
#
loop_
_entity_poly.entity_id
_entity_poly.type
_entity_poly.pdbx_seq_one_letter_code
_entity_poly.pdbx_strand_id
1 'polypeptide(L)' 'RNRAVGASCRFSSQCSSGCCVRTKPGGIRSCARKGKKGDLCSEQQIKGGAYVDYCPCEKGDGHCQTGKQSKCLA' A
#
# COMPACT_ATOMS: atom_id res chain seq x y z
N ARG A 1 -6.60 15.55 -5.05
CA ARG A 1 -6.54 14.08 -4.90
C ARG A 1 -6.31 13.55 -6.31
N ASN A 2 -5.16 12.91 -6.60
CA ASN A 2 -4.72 12.30 -7.90
C ASN A 2 -3.17 12.38 -8.06
N ARG A 3 -2.42 12.11 -7.00
CA ARG A 3 -0.95 12.10 -7.04
C ARG A 3 -0.45 10.82 -7.70
N ALA A 4 0.54 10.95 -8.59
CA ALA A 4 1.17 9.83 -9.27
C ALA A 4 2.02 8.98 -8.30
N VAL A 5 2.34 7.75 -8.72
CA VAL A 5 3.26 6.85 -8.01
C VAL A 5 4.62 7.55 -7.81
N GLY A 6 5.19 7.42 -6.61
CA GLY A 6 6.43 8.09 -6.19
C GLY A 6 6.22 9.46 -5.53
N ALA A 7 5.09 10.13 -5.76
CA ALA A 7 4.81 11.41 -5.14
C ALA A 7 4.59 11.27 -3.63
N SER A 8 5.01 12.26 -2.85
CA SER A 8 4.74 12.28 -1.41
C SER A 8 3.23 12.27 -1.12
N CYS A 9 2.81 11.63 -0.05
CA CYS A 9 1.39 11.53 0.33
C CYS A 9 1.22 11.55 1.84
N ARG A 10 0.04 11.96 2.30
CA ARG A 10 -0.33 11.93 3.73
C ARG A 10 -1.47 10.97 4.02
N PHE A 11 -2.35 10.79 3.03
CA PHE A 11 -3.55 9.97 3.04
C PHE A 11 -3.60 9.15 1.75
N SER A 12 -4.11 7.92 1.79
CA SER A 12 -4.29 7.04 0.62
C SER A 12 -5.15 7.69 -0.47
N SER A 13 -6.21 8.40 -0.07
CA SER A 13 -7.10 9.13 -0.98
C SER A 13 -6.44 10.25 -1.79
N GLN A 14 -5.19 10.62 -1.49
CA GLN A 14 -4.45 11.59 -2.31
C GLN A 14 -3.83 10.97 -3.55
N CYS A 15 -3.54 9.67 -3.52
CA CYS A 15 -2.88 8.94 -4.60
C CYS A 15 -3.89 8.47 -5.63
N SER A 16 -3.57 8.54 -6.92
CA SER A 16 -4.42 8.00 -7.98
C SER A 16 -4.58 6.48 -7.87
N SER A 17 -3.55 5.80 -7.37
CA SER A 17 -3.59 4.36 -7.05
C SER A 17 -4.44 4.03 -5.81
N GLY A 18 -4.82 5.03 -5.03
CA GLY A 18 -5.46 4.83 -3.72
C GLY A 18 -4.55 4.19 -2.68
N CYS A 19 -3.23 4.11 -2.91
CA CYS A 19 -2.28 3.61 -1.91
C CYS A 19 -1.19 4.62 -1.60
N CYS A 20 -1.08 4.95 -0.31
CA CYS A 20 -0.01 5.74 0.27
C CYS A 20 0.77 4.84 1.23
N VAL A 21 2.06 4.60 0.98
CA VAL A 21 2.86 3.64 1.74
C VAL A 21 4.08 4.31 2.36
N ARG A 22 4.52 3.82 3.50
CA ARG A 22 5.81 4.13 4.10
C ARG A 22 6.70 2.89 4.04
N THR A 23 7.65 2.88 3.11
CA THR A 23 8.59 1.76 2.87
C THR A 23 9.72 1.66 3.90
N LYS A 24 9.95 2.69 4.71
CA LYS A 24 11.00 2.70 5.75
C LYS A 24 10.47 3.28 7.06
N PRO A 25 10.81 2.72 8.24
CA PRO A 25 10.50 3.33 9.53
C PRO A 25 11.01 4.78 9.57
N GLY A 26 10.16 5.73 9.98
CA GLY A 26 10.51 7.16 9.99
C GLY A 26 10.62 7.85 8.63
N GLY A 27 10.47 7.12 7.52
CA GLY A 27 10.55 7.66 6.16
C GLY A 27 9.33 8.47 5.73
N ILE A 28 9.50 9.23 4.64
CA ILE A 28 8.41 9.95 3.97
C ILE A 28 7.48 8.94 3.30
N ARG A 29 6.18 9.17 3.46
CA ARG A 29 5.14 8.39 2.79
C ARG A 29 5.05 8.81 1.32
N SER A 30 4.98 7.83 0.42
CA SER A 30 4.82 8.07 -1.01
C SER A 30 3.71 7.21 -1.60
N CYS A 31 3.13 7.70 -2.69
CA CYS A 31 2.14 6.96 -3.45
C CYS A 31 2.81 5.75 -4.09
N ALA A 32 2.22 4.59 -3.93
CA ALA A 32 2.73 3.36 -4.51
C ALA A 32 1.62 2.62 -5.26
N ARG A 33 2.04 1.68 -6.09
CA ARG A 33 1.13 0.78 -6.81
C ARG A 33 0.55 -0.20 -5.79
N LYS A 34 -0.72 -0.55 -5.94
CA LYS A 34 -1.27 -1.71 -5.24
C LYS A 34 -0.56 -2.98 -5.69
N GLY A 35 -0.47 -3.98 -4.81
CA GLY A 35 0.18 -5.26 -5.10
C GLY A 35 -0.59 -6.04 -6.16
N LYS A 36 0.12 -6.63 -7.12
CA LYS A 36 -0.43 -7.58 -8.09
C LYS A 36 -0.25 -9.01 -7.59
N LYS A 37 -0.91 -9.97 -8.23
CA LYS A 37 -0.75 -11.40 -7.93
C LYS A 37 0.74 -11.78 -7.82
N GLY A 38 1.13 -12.32 -6.67
CA GLY A 38 2.51 -12.71 -6.35
C GLY A 38 3.36 -11.62 -5.68
N ASP A 39 2.97 -10.34 -5.76
CA ASP A 39 3.63 -9.26 -5.05
C ASP A 39 3.38 -9.35 -3.55
N LEU A 40 4.31 -8.78 -2.78
CA LEU A 40 4.15 -8.58 -1.35
C LEU A 40 3.08 -7.53 -1.09
N CYS A 41 2.27 -7.79 -0.07
CA CYS A 41 1.19 -6.92 0.37
C CYS A 41 1.21 -6.75 1.88
N SER A 42 0.62 -5.65 2.33
CA SER A 42 0.43 -5.36 3.75
C SER A 42 -0.95 -4.78 3.94
N GLU A 43 -1.69 -5.34 4.91
CA GLU A 43 -3.00 -4.85 5.35
C GLU A 43 -2.86 -3.98 6.60
N GLN A 44 -1.64 -3.78 7.10
CA GLN A 44 -1.37 -2.94 8.25
C GLN A 44 -1.45 -1.46 7.86
N GLN A 45 -2.58 -0.85 8.21
CA GLN A 45 -2.80 0.58 8.06
C GLN A 45 -2.34 1.36 9.30
N ILE A 46 -1.71 2.51 9.05
CA ILE A 46 -1.40 3.54 10.03
C ILE A 46 -2.27 4.78 9.78
N LYS A 47 -2.22 5.74 10.72
CA LYS A 47 -3.01 6.98 10.71
C LYS A 47 -3.12 7.61 9.31
N GLY A 48 -4.36 7.85 8.89
CA GLY A 48 -4.70 8.43 7.59
C GLY A 48 -4.90 7.41 6.46
N GLY A 49 -5.04 6.12 6.78
CA GLY A 49 -5.24 5.05 5.79
C GLY A 49 -4.00 4.78 4.95
N ALA A 50 -2.81 5.11 5.47
CA ALA A 50 -1.54 4.81 4.82
C ALA A 50 -1.05 3.43 5.26
N TYR A 51 -0.28 2.75 4.44
CA TYR A 51 0.21 1.40 4.70
C TYR A 51 1.69 1.39 5.09
N VAL A 52 2.13 0.31 5.74
CA VAL A 52 3.53 0.10 6.13
C VAL A 52 4.14 -0.99 5.26
N ASP A 53 5.36 -0.73 4.79
CA ASP A 53 6.18 -1.58 3.92
C ASP A 53 5.61 -1.79 2.52
N TYR A 54 4.40 -2.33 2.41
CA TYR A 54 3.75 -2.67 1.15
C TYR A 54 2.34 -2.08 1.05
N CYS A 55 1.85 -1.96 -0.19
CA CYS A 55 0.45 -1.62 -0.44
C CYS A 55 -0.44 -2.87 -0.32
N PRO A 56 -1.75 -2.68 -0.12
CA PRO A 56 -2.70 -3.77 -0.25
C PRO A 56 -2.78 -4.24 -1.71
N CYS A 57 -3.36 -5.40 -1.91
CA CYS A 57 -3.59 -5.94 -3.24
C CYS A 57 -4.58 -5.09 -4.05
N GLU A 58 -4.50 -5.11 -5.37
CA GLU A 58 -5.45 -4.41 -6.25
C GLU A 58 -6.90 -4.78 -5.95
N LYS A 59 -7.15 -6.05 -5.59
CA LYS A 59 -8.46 -6.57 -5.20
C LYS A 59 -8.92 -6.23 -3.77
N GLY A 60 -8.07 -5.60 -2.95
CA GLY A 60 -8.42 -5.15 -1.59
C GLY A 60 -7.94 -6.05 -0.45
N ASP A 61 -8.31 -5.67 0.78
CA ASP A 61 -7.83 -6.19 2.07
C ASP A 61 -8.40 -7.58 2.46
N GLY A 62 -8.60 -8.46 1.47
CA GLY A 62 -8.92 -9.89 1.67
C GLY A 62 -8.20 -10.81 0.69
N HIS A 63 -7.37 -10.23 -0.19
CA HIS A 63 -6.55 -10.95 -1.15
C HIS A 63 -5.08 -11.01 -0.76
N CYS A 64 -4.72 -10.42 0.39
CA CYS A 64 -3.41 -10.56 0.98
C CYS A 64 -3.38 -11.80 1.88
N GLN A 65 -2.61 -12.81 1.49
CA GLN A 65 -2.56 -14.06 2.25
C GLN A 65 -1.81 -13.84 3.56
N THR A 66 -2.52 -13.79 4.69
CA THR A 66 -1.91 -13.62 6.02
C THR A 66 -1.19 -14.92 6.41
N GLY A 67 0.13 -14.98 6.16
CA GLY A 67 0.96 -16.18 6.39
C GLY A 67 2.45 -15.84 6.43
N LYS A 68 3.34 -16.83 6.22
CA LYS A 68 4.81 -16.62 6.23
C LYS A 68 5.30 -15.58 5.21
N GLN A 69 4.52 -15.33 4.15
CA GLN A 69 4.75 -14.25 3.19
C GLN A 69 3.41 -13.64 2.79
N SER A 70 3.14 -12.43 3.28
CA SER A 70 1.96 -11.65 2.91
C SER A 70 2.03 -11.29 1.43
N LYS A 71 1.35 -12.09 0.60
CA LYS A 71 1.36 -11.96 -0.86
C LYS A 71 -0.05 -11.89 -1.43
N CYS A 72 -0.20 -11.22 -2.56
CA CYS A 72 -1.46 -11.13 -3.27
C CYS A 72 -1.79 -12.42 -4.01
N LEU A 73 -2.97 -12.98 -3.73
CA LEU A 73 -3.43 -14.25 -4.30
C LEU A 73 -3.97 -14.15 -5.73
N ALA A 74 -4.57 -13.01 -6.10
CA ALA A 74 -5.25 -12.86 -7.38
C ALA A 74 -5.42 -11.41 -7.81
#